data_AF-A0A4C1SAJ1-F1
#
_entry.id   AF-A0A4C1SAJ1-F1
#
_cell.length_a   1.000
_cell.length_b   1.000
_cell.length_c   1.000
_cell.angle_alpha   90.00
_cell.angle_beta   90.00
_cell.angle_gamma   90.00
#
_symmetry.space_group_name_H-M   'P 1'
#
loop_
_entity.id
_entity.type
_entity.pdbx_description
1 polymer ?
#
loop_
_entity_poly.entity_id
_entity_poly.type
_entity_poly.pdbx_seq_one_letter_code
_entity_poly.pdbx_strand_id
1 'polypeptide(L)'
;MLLFANAAECNTGPHLLGSKTVDGQELETFRQACEKLGLLEDDNHWDATMEEAVLCRSPSQIRELFALLITTCGLSNPLQLWDKYKTALSEDILHRFERMNQVNDDLCLNEALTLIEDKIITISGKKLSDFDAQVSETEPRLLPEQKEIYDKISQRVELGEGGLFFLDAPGGTGKTFLLNLLLAKIRKDRNVALAVASSGIAATLLSGGRTALGFKLPLNLASEETPMCNISKSSARGALLQQCKLIVWDECTMSHKRAIEALDRCLQDIQSNRKLMGGVVVLLGGF
;
A
#
# COMPACT_ATOMS: atom_id res chain seq x y z
N MET A 1 -7.36 -23.19 -27.88
CA MET A 1 -8.60 -23.82 -28.35
C MET A 1 -9.54 -23.91 -27.16
N LEU A 2 -10.67 -23.20 -27.24
CA LEU A 2 -11.94 -23.31 -26.49
C LEU A 2 -12.01 -23.03 -24.96
N LEU A 3 -12.83 -22.01 -24.65
CA LEU A 3 -13.65 -21.83 -23.45
C LEU A 3 -14.53 -23.06 -23.14
N PHE A 4 -14.87 -23.29 -21.87
CA PHE A 4 -16.27 -23.25 -21.36
C PHE A 4 -16.34 -23.40 -19.83
N ALA A 5 -17.37 -22.75 -19.27
CA ALA A 5 -17.79 -22.72 -17.88
C ALA A 5 -18.45 -24.04 -17.41
N ASN A 6 -18.40 -24.31 -16.11
CA ASN A 6 -19.54 -24.87 -15.38
C ASN A 6 -19.44 -24.60 -13.88
N ALA A 7 -20.56 -24.13 -13.32
CA ALA A 7 -20.81 -24.02 -11.89
C ALA A 7 -21.19 -25.39 -11.31
N ALA A 8 -20.77 -25.68 -10.08
CA ALA A 8 -21.36 -26.70 -9.23
C ALA A 8 -21.22 -26.29 -7.76
N GLU A 9 -22.35 -26.29 -7.05
CA GLU A 9 -22.48 -25.97 -5.63
C GLU A 9 -22.22 -27.19 -4.72
N CYS A 10 -21.80 -26.85 -3.50
CA CYS A 10 -22.15 -27.41 -2.19
C CYS A 10 -21.44 -28.63 -1.56
N ASN A 11 -21.00 -28.34 -0.31
CA ASN A 11 -20.99 -29.15 0.93
C ASN A 11 -19.78 -30.02 1.29
N THR A 12 -18.99 -29.60 2.30
CA THR A 12 -19.07 -30.04 3.72
C THR A 12 -17.90 -29.45 4.56
N GLY A 13 -18.20 -28.96 5.79
CA GLY A 13 -17.38 -28.04 6.62
C GLY A 13 -16.28 -28.64 7.53
N PRO A 14 -15.98 -28.13 8.76
CA PRO A 14 -16.67 -27.09 9.56
C PRO A 14 -15.81 -25.93 10.13
N HIS A 15 -16.50 -24.82 10.41
CA HIS A 15 -16.32 -23.82 11.50
C HIS A 15 -14.96 -23.15 11.77
N LEU A 16 -14.81 -21.91 11.30
CA LEU A 16 -14.24 -20.78 12.06
C LEU A 16 -14.72 -19.45 11.44
N LEU A 17 -15.99 -19.12 11.67
CA LEU A 17 -16.58 -17.84 11.31
C LEU A 17 -17.39 -17.33 12.50
N GLY A 18 -16.91 -16.22 13.08
CA GLY A 18 -17.80 -15.22 13.68
C GLY A 18 -18.29 -15.46 15.11
N SER A 19 -17.41 -15.49 16.10
CA SER A 19 -17.81 -15.03 17.45
C SER A 19 -16.92 -13.87 17.88
N LYS A 20 -17.55 -12.76 18.31
CA LYS A 20 -16.91 -11.64 19.01
C LYS A 20 -16.73 -11.96 20.50
N THR A 21 -16.69 -13.23 20.88
CA THR A 21 -16.85 -13.64 22.27
C THR A 21 -15.60 -14.36 22.74
N VAL A 22 -14.88 -13.75 23.69
CA VAL A 22 -13.68 -14.30 24.32
C VAL A 22 -13.91 -14.34 25.83
N ASP A 23 -13.86 -15.54 26.41
CA ASP A 23 -14.19 -15.83 27.82
C ASP A 23 -15.58 -15.38 28.26
N GLY A 24 -16.58 -15.57 27.39
CA GLY A 24 -17.97 -15.21 27.70
C GLY A 24 -18.28 -13.70 27.67
N GLN A 25 -17.30 -12.85 27.33
CA GLN A 25 -17.53 -11.43 27.05
C GLN A 25 -17.61 -11.18 25.55
N GLU A 26 -18.67 -10.51 25.12
CA GLU A 26 -18.83 -10.01 23.76
C GLU A 26 -18.04 -8.69 23.60
N LEU A 27 -17.04 -8.70 22.72
CA LEU A 27 -16.12 -7.59 22.46
C LEU A 27 -16.56 -6.83 21.21
N GLU A 28 -16.38 -5.52 21.19
CA GLU A 28 -16.96 -4.68 20.12
C GLU A 28 -16.33 -4.95 18.75
N THR A 29 -15.07 -5.37 18.71
CA THR A 29 -14.31 -5.60 17.48
C THR A 29 -13.58 -6.95 17.47
N PHE A 30 -13.43 -7.54 16.29
CA PHE A 30 -12.65 -8.77 16.09
C PHE A 30 -11.17 -8.58 16.47
N ARG A 31 -10.65 -7.36 16.36
CA ARG A 31 -9.28 -7.01 16.79
C ARG A 31 -9.11 -7.20 18.31
N GLN A 32 -10.03 -6.70 19.12
CA GLN A 32 -10.01 -6.90 20.58
C GLN A 32 -10.13 -8.37 20.96
N ALA A 33 -10.90 -9.16 20.22
CA ALA A 33 -10.98 -10.60 20.42
C ALA A 33 -9.64 -11.29 20.14
N CYS A 34 -8.94 -10.90 19.06
CA CYS A 34 -7.61 -11.41 18.75
C CYS A 34 -6.52 -10.95 19.75
N GLU A 35 -6.60 -9.71 20.26
CA GLU A 35 -5.71 -9.18 21.31
C GLU A 35 -5.89 -9.96 22.63
N LYS A 36 -7.15 -10.21 23.05
CA LYS A 36 -7.47 -10.94 24.30
C LYS A 36 -7.11 -12.43 24.23
N LEU A 37 -7.08 -13.01 23.02
CA LEU A 37 -6.63 -14.38 22.76
C LEU A 37 -5.10 -14.52 22.62
N GLY A 38 -4.34 -13.42 22.74
CA GLY A 38 -2.89 -13.43 22.56
C GLY A 38 -2.44 -13.79 21.14
N LEU A 39 -3.31 -13.58 20.14
CA LEU A 39 -3.06 -13.90 18.72
C LEU A 39 -2.40 -12.75 17.95
N LEU A 40 -2.28 -11.58 18.57
CA LEU A 40 -1.60 -10.40 18.05
C LEU A 40 -0.41 -10.09 18.97
N GLU A 41 0.75 -9.81 18.39
CA GLU A 41 1.88 -9.27 19.16
C GLU A 41 1.51 -7.89 19.69
N ASP A 42 1.73 -7.68 20.99
CA ASP A 42 1.38 -6.45 21.67
C ASP A 42 2.38 -5.34 21.28
N ASP A 43 1.90 -4.25 20.66
CA ASP A 43 2.72 -3.12 20.23
C ASP A 43 3.36 -2.35 21.41
N ASN A 44 3.05 -2.73 22.66
CA ASN A 44 3.59 -2.16 23.90
C ASN A 44 5.13 -2.07 23.93
N HIS A 45 5.84 -2.99 23.28
CA HIS A 45 7.31 -2.94 23.25
C HIS A 45 7.83 -1.80 22.35
N TRP A 46 7.12 -1.47 21.27
CA TRP A 46 7.47 -0.36 20.37
C TRP A 46 7.20 0.99 21.01
N ASP A 47 6.13 1.07 21.81
CA ASP A 47 5.79 2.25 22.59
C ASP A 47 6.89 2.56 23.63
N ALA A 48 7.31 1.56 24.41
CA ALA A 48 8.43 1.70 25.35
C ALA A 48 9.75 2.10 24.63
N THR A 49 10.02 1.50 23.47
CA THR A 49 11.21 1.81 22.66
C THR A 49 11.21 3.27 22.18
N MET A 50 10.05 3.77 21.73
CA MET A 50 9.89 5.16 21.33
C MET A 50 9.99 6.12 22.52
N GLU A 51 9.41 5.77 23.66
CA GLU A 51 9.47 6.57 24.88
C GLU A 51 10.90 6.77 25.38
N GLU A 52 11.72 5.70 25.42
CA GLU A 52 13.14 5.81 25.75
C GLU A 52 13.92 6.68 24.76
N ALA A 53 13.62 6.54 23.46
CA ALA A 53 14.29 7.32 22.43
C ALA A 53 14.00 8.83 22.57
N VAL A 54 12.76 9.21 22.90
CA VAL A 54 12.40 10.61 23.14
C VAL A 54 13.21 11.24 24.27
N LEU A 55 13.54 10.48 25.30
CA LEU A 55 14.31 10.99 26.45
C LEU A 55 15.80 11.21 26.14
N CYS A 56 16.35 10.50 25.16
CA CYS A 56 17.81 10.39 24.99
C CYS A 56 18.33 10.72 23.59
N ARG A 57 17.46 11.02 22.62
CA ARG A 57 17.82 11.20 21.20
C ARG A 57 17.29 12.51 20.62
N SER A 58 17.91 12.94 19.53
CA SER A 58 17.43 14.11 18.77
C SER A 58 16.20 13.76 17.92
N PRO A 59 15.33 14.74 17.59
CA PRO A 59 14.16 14.52 16.71
C PRO A 59 14.47 13.81 15.40
N SER A 60 15.62 14.12 14.76
CA SER A 60 16.08 13.43 13.54
C SER A 60 16.35 11.94 13.77
N GLN A 61 16.95 11.56 14.90
CA GLN A 61 17.21 10.17 15.26
C GLN A 61 15.92 9.45 15.67
N ILE A 62 14.98 10.14 16.32
CA ILE A 62 13.66 9.60 16.66
C ILE A 62 12.87 9.32 15.36
N ARG A 63 12.93 10.21 14.35
CA ARG A 63 12.36 9.97 13.01
C ARG A 63 12.97 8.75 12.31
N GLU A 64 14.26 8.49 12.53
CA GLU A 64 14.96 7.32 11.97
C GLU A 64 14.55 6.01 12.62
N LEU A 65 14.46 5.99 13.95
CA LEU A 65 13.93 4.86 14.68
C LEU A 65 12.48 4.58 14.28
N PHE A 66 11.65 5.62 14.17
CA PHE A 66 10.26 5.48 13.75
C PHE A 66 10.15 4.91 12.32
N ALA A 67 10.98 5.39 11.39
CA ALA A 67 11.06 4.84 10.03
C ALA A 67 11.51 3.36 10.04
N LEU A 68 12.51 3.02 10.85
CA LEU A 68 12.98 1.64 11.01
C LEU A 68 11.86 0.73 11.50
N LEU A 69 11.20 1.08 12.61
CA LEU A 69 10.09 0.32 13.19
C LEU A 69 8.96 0.07 12.17
N ILE A 70 8.59 1.10 11.39
CA ILE A 70 7.59 0.95 10.32
C ILE A 70 8.06 -0.03 9.24
N THR A 71 9.34 0.03 8.86
CA THR A 71 9.89 -0.80 7.77
C THR A 71 10.19 -2.24 8.17
N THR A 72 10.59 -2.49 9.41
CA THR A 72 11.16 -3.80 9.81
C THR A 72 10.32 -4.55 10.83
N CYS A 73 9.48 -3.88 11.61
CA CYS A 73 8.86 -4.47 12.81
C CYS A 73 7.37 -4.78 12.68
N GLY A 74 6.73 -4.48 11.54
CA GLY A 74 5.36 -4.92 11.28
C GLY A 74 4.31 -4.36 12.25
N LEU A 75 4.46 -3.09 12.67
CA LEU A 75 3.59 -2.41 13.64
C LEU A 75 2.08 -2.64 13.38
N SER A 76 1.36 -3.04 14.42
CA SER A 76 -0.09 -3.30 14.34
C SER A 76 -0.92 -2.02 14.25
N ASN A 77 -0.38 -0.88 14.74
CA ASN A 77 -1.01 0.44 14.60
C ASN A 77 0.00 1.62 14.49
N PRO A 78 0.59 1.87 13.30
CA PRO A 78 1.53 2.97 13.10
C PRO A 78 0.95 4.37 13.33
N LEU A 79 -0.37 4.55 13.14
CA LEU A 79 -1.04 5.84 13.32
C LEU A 79 -1.13 6.23 14.78
N GLN A 80 -1.45 5.28 15.66
CA GLN A 80 -1.48 5.51 17.10
C GLN A 80 -0.10 5.89 17.63
N LEU A 81 0.96 5.23 17.12
CA LEU A 81 2.34 5.56 17.46
C LEU A 81 2.73 6.96 16.94
N TRP A 82 2.36 7.31 15.71
CA TRP A 82 2.54 8.68 15.18
C TRP A 82 1.84 9.72 16.04
N ASP A 83 0.55 9.53 16.35
CA ASP A 83 -0.22 10.53 17.11
C ASP A 83 0.35 10.79 18.50
N LYS A 84 0.92 9.77 19.14
CA LYS A 84 1.58 9.87 20.44
C LYS A 84 2.91 10.63 20.36
N TYR A 85 3.71 10.42 19.31
CA TYR A 85 5.09 10.93 19.24
C TYR A 85 5.31 12.07 18.23
N LYS A 86 4.30 12.51 17.48
CA LYS A 86 4.43 13.53 16.42
C LYS A 86 5.05 14.84 16.88
N THR A 87 4.79 15.26 18.12
CA THR A 87 5.38 16.48 18.70
C THR A 87 6.89 16.37 18.87
N ALA A 88 7.37 15.25 19.45
CA ALA A 88 8.80 14.96 19.56
C ALA A 88 9.46 14.74 18.19
N LEU A 89 8.72 14.15 17.25
CA LEU A 89 9.18 13.94 15.87
C LEU A 89 9.28 15.24 15.06
N SER A 90 8.63 16.34 15.46
CA SER A 90 8.64 17.62 14.74
C SER A 90 9.27 18.77 15.53
N GLU A 91 9.82 18.52 16.71
CA GLU A 91 10.30 19.57 17.64
C GLU A 91 11.37 20.49 17.02
N ASP A 92 12.36 19.92 16.34
CA ASP A 92 13.42 20.67 15.68
C ASP A 92 12.90 21.50 14.50
N ILE A 93 11.88 21.00 13.81
CA ILE A 93 11.20 21.69 12.72
C ILE A 93 10.43 22.88 13.28
N LEU A 94 9.65 22.67 14.35
CA LEU A 94 8.89 23.72 15.03
C LEU A 94 9.81 24.87 15.45
N HIS A 95 10.90 24.57 16.15
CA HIS A 95 11.88 25.57 16.57
C HIS A 95 12.50 26.35 15.40
N ARG A 96 12.71 25.68 14.27
CA ARG A 96 13.22 26.34 13.06
C ARG A 96 12.19 27.32 12.47
N PHE A 97 10.91 26.94 12.43
CA PHE A 97 9.81 27.81 11.94
C PHE A 97 9.52 28.98 12.89
N GLU A 98 9.61 28.76 14.20
CA GLU A 98 9.51 29.82 15.22
C GLU A 98 10.57 30.91 15.00
N ARG A 99 11.82 30.52 14.75
CA ARG A 99 12.91 31.47 14.44
C ARG A 99 12.67 32.26 13.15
N MET A 100 11.84 31.73 12.25
CA MET A 100 11.49 32.37 10.98
C MET A 100 10.18 33.17 11.06
N ASN A 101 9.53 33.25 12.22
CA ASN A 101 8.21 33.87 12.40
C ASN A 101 7.12 33.29 11.48
N GLN A 102 7.22 32.01 11.15
CA GLN A 102 6.30 31.29 10.25
C GLN A 102 5.67 30.09 10.95
N VAL A 103 5.20 30.26 12.18
CA VAL A 103 4.63 29.15 12.96
C VAL A 103 3.33 28.68 12.32
N ASN A 104 3.35 27.44 11.85
CA ASN A 104 2.19 26.72 11.35
C ASN A 104 2.37 25.24 11.72
N ASP A 105 1.67 24.80 12.75
CA ASP A 105 1.79 23.45 13.29
C ASP A 105 1.54 22.36 12.23
N ASP A 106 0.56 22.59 11.34
CA ASP A 106 0.26 21.67 10.24
C ASP A 106 1.43 21.56 9.25
N LEU A 107 2.12 22.67 8.98
CA LEU A 107 3.29 22.69 8.11
C LEU A 107 4.47 21.96 8.74
N CYS A 108 4.68 22.12 10.05
CA CYS A 108 5.74 21.43 10.78
C CYS A 108 5.51 19.91 10.82
N LEU A 109 4.27 19.47 11.06
CA LEU A 109 3.88 18.06 11.04
C LEU A 109 4.03 17.45 9.65
N ASN A 110 3.65 18.19 8.59
CA ASN A 110 3.82 17.74 7.21
C ASN A 110 5.30 17.56 6.85
N GLU A 111 6.18 18.49 7.23
CA GLU A 111 7.61 18.33 6.95
C GLU A 111 8.23 17.18 7.75
N ALA A 112 7.80 16.94 8.98
CA ALA A 112 8.23 15.77 9.75
C ALA A 112 7.86 14.46 9.04
N LEU A 113 6.66 14.37 8.46
CA LEU A 113 6.22 13.22 7.68
C LEU A 113 7.06 13.04 6.41
N THR A 114 7.40 14.12 5.69
CA THR A 114 8.29 14.07 4.51
C THR A 114 9.67 13.55 4.88
N LEU A 115 10.25 14.01 5.99
CA LEU A 115 11.56 13.53 6.44
C LEU A 115 11.54 12.07 6.90
N ILE A 116 10.44 11.60 7.49
CA ILE A 116 10.24 10.19 7.82
C ILE A 116 10.14 9.37 6.53
N GLU A 117 9.39 9.84 5.54
CA GLU A 117 9.27 9.18 4.23
C GLU A 117 10.64 9.06 3.53
N ASP A 118 11.45 10.12 3.53
CA ASP A 118 12.81 10.10 3.00
C ASP A 118 13.70 9.08 3.72
N LYS A 119 13.55 8.94 5.05
CA LYS A 119 14.26 7.91 5.83
C LYS A 119 13.75 6.51 5.53
N ILE A 120 12.45 6.30 5.38
CA ILE A 120 11.86 5.02 4.94
C ILE A 120 12.42 4.63 3.56
N ILE A 121 12.54 5.59 2.63
CA ILE A 121 13.13 5.38 1.30
C ILE A 121 14.62 5.01 1.41
N THR A 122 15.35 5.67 2.31
CA THR A 122 16.77 5.40 2.56
C THR A 122 17.01 4.03 3.22
N ILE A 123 16.16 3.64 4.19
CA ILE A 123 16.24 2.38 4.95
C ILE A 123 15.79 1.18 4.08
N SER A 124 14.79 1.38 3.22
CA SER A 124 14.34 0.37 2.25
C SER A 124 15.25 0.25 1.01
N GLY A 125 16.26 1.12 0.89
CA GLY A 125 17.40 0.94 0.00
C GLY A 125 17.17 1.26 -1.48
N LYS A 126 16.26 2.19 -1.83
CA LYS A 126 16.01 2.53 -3.25
C LYS A 126 16.08 4.03 -3.53
N LYS A 127 17.20 4.48 -4.11
CA LYS A 127 17.33 5.79 -4.77
C LYS A 127 16.75 5.73 -6.18
N LEU A 128 16.45 6.90 -6.76
CA LEU A 128 16.04 7.01 -8.17
C LEU A 128 17.04 6.34 -9.14
N SER A 129 18.35 6.45 -8.85
CA SER A 129 19.41 5.77 -9.60
C SER A 129 19.30 4.25 -9.58
N ASP A 130 18.73 3.69 -8.52
CA ASP A 130 18.69 2.24 -8.31
C ASP A 130 17.57 1.63 -9.16
N PHE A 131 16.49 2.39 -9.43
CA PHE A 131 15.48 1.99 -10.40
C PHE A 131 16.02 2.03 -11.83
N ASP A 132 16.90 2.98 -12.16
CA ASP A 132 17.54 3.06 -13.48
C ASP A 132 18.47 1.87 -13.73
N ALA A 133 19.32 1.54 -12.75
CA ALA A 133 20.16 0.35 -12.77
C ALA A 133 19.32 -0.93 -12.85
N GLN A 134 18.27 -1.03 -12.03
CA GLN A 134 17.37 -2.20 -12.02
C GLN A 134 16.72 -2.42 -13.39
N VAL A 135 16.15 -1.36 -14.01
CA VAL A 135 15.52 -1.47 -15.34
C VAL A 135 16.54 -1.88 -16.39
N SER A 136 17.71 -1.23 -16.40
CA SER A 136 18.77 -1.51 -17.38
C SER A 136 19.30 -2.95 -17.31
N GLU A 137 19.36 -3.55 -16.11
CA GLU A 137 19.79 -4.94 -15.92
C GLU A 137 18.68 -5.96 -16.22
N THR A 138 17.42 -5.63 -15.89
CA THR A 138 16.32 -6.61 -15.92
C THR A 138 15.51 -6.58 -17.22
N GLU A 139 15.38 -5.44 -17.90
CA GLU A 139 14.66 -5.33 -19.17
C GLU A 139 15.22 -6.26 -20.27
N PRO A 140 16.55 -6.42 -20.44
CA PRO A 140 17.11 -7.35 -21.43
C PRO A 140 16.82 -8.83 -21.13
N ARG A 141 16.39 -9.16 -19.90
CA ARG A 141 16.11 -10.53 -19.46
C ARG A 141 14.66 -10.95 -19.70
N LEU A 142 13.82 -10.05 -20.23
CA LEU A 142 12.43 -10.35 -20.58
C LEU A 142 12.36 -11.38 -21.68
N LEU A 143 11.49 -12.39 -21.49
CA LEU A 143 11.09 -13.28 -22.57
C LEU A 143 10.23 -12.51 -23.60
N PRO A 144 10.18 -12.93 -24.88
CA PRO A 144 9.44 -12.21 -25.92
C PRO A 144 7.98 -11.90 -25.54
N GLU A 145 7.30 -12.85 -24.93
CA GLU A 145 5.90 -12.70 -24.47
C GLU A 145 5.78 -11.69 -23.32
N GLN A 146 6.73 -11.70 -22.37
CA GLN A 146 6.77 -10.73 -21.27
C GLN A 146 7.11 -9.32 -21.78
N LYS A 147 7.97 -9.23 -22.80
CA LYS A 147 8.34 -7.96 -23.44
C LYS A 147 7.15 -7.31 -24.14
N GLU A 148 6.32 -8.08 -24.84
CA GLU A 148 5.10 -7.56 -25.45
C GLU A 148 4.16 -6.93 -24.41
N ILE A 149 3.99 -7.59 -23.26
CA ILE A 149 3.19 -7.07 -22.14
C ILE A 149 3.85 -5.81 -21.55
N TYR A 150 5.15 -5.86 -21.30
CA TYR A 150 5.92 -4.72 -20.76
C TYR A 150 5.81 -3.48 -21.64
N ASP A 151 6.04 -3.62 -22.95
CA ASP A 151 6.01 -2.53 -23.92
C ASP A 151 4.57 -1.95 -24.02
N LYS A 152 3.55 -2.83 -24.07
CA LYS A 152 2.14 -2.42 -24.11
C LYS A 152 1.70 -1.62 -22.88
N ILE A 153 2.04 -2.09 -21.67
CA ILE A 153 1.67 -1.40 -20.43
C ILE A 153 2.45 -0.09 -20.31
N SER A 154 3.76 -0.10 -20.60
CA SER A 154 4.59 1.11 -20.55
C SER A 154 4.09 2.19 -21.51
N GLN A 155 3.76 1.82 -22.74
CA GLN A 155 3.20 2.75 -23.73
C GLN A 155 1.87 3.36 -23.27
N ARG A 156 0.96 2.54 -22.70
CA ARG A 156 -0.35 3.02 -22.22
C ARG A 156 -0.20 4.00 -21.05
N VAL A 157 0.79 3.78 -20.19
CA VAL A 157 1.15 4.71 -19.10
C VAL A 157 1.72 6.02 -19.67
N GLU A 158 2.65 5.94 -20.62
CA GLU A 158 3.31 7.10 -21.24
C GLU A 158 2.31 7.99 -22.00
N LEU A 159 1.37 7.38 -22.72
CA LEU A 159 0.31 8.10 -23.44
C LEU A 159 -0.81 8.63 -22.53
N GLY A 160 -0.84 8.22 -21.25
CA GLY A 160 -1.86 8.64 -20.29
C GLY A 160 -3.29 8.19 -20.65
N GLU A 161 -3.42 7.10 -21.39
CA GLU A 161 -4.73 6.61 -21.85
C GLU A 161 -5.49 5.80 -20.80
N GLY A 162 -4.81 5.43 -19.71
CA GLY A 162 -5.34 4.53 -18.68
C GLY A 162 -5.64 3.12 -19.20
N GLY A 163 -6.24 2.30 -18.36
CA GLY A 163 -6.74 0.99 -18.77
C GLY A 163 -6.72 -0.03 -17.65
N LEU A 164 -7.52 -1.08 -17.80
CA LEU A 164 -7.54 -2.23 -16.90
C LEU A 164 -7.03 -3.46 -17.64
N PHE A 165 -6.00 -4.10 -17.11
CA PHE A 165 -5.35 -5.26 -17.69
C PHE A 165 -5.30 -6.39 -16.67
N PHE A 166 -5.41 -7.63 -17.17
CA PHE A 166 -5.26 -8.83 -16.37
C PHE A 166 -4.07 -9.64 -16.90
N LEU A 167 -3.13 -9.96 -16.01
CA LEU A 167 -2.01 -10.83 -16.25
C LEU A 167 -2.30 -12.17 -15.60
N ASP A 168 -2.81 -13.10 -16.42
CA ASP A 168 -2.97 -14.51 -16.07
C ASP A 168 -1.63 -15.22 -16.31
N ALA A 169 -1.01 -15.70 -15.24
CA ALA A 169 0.34 -16.25 -15.31
C ALA A 169 0.52 -17.36 -14.25
N PRO A 170 0.68 -18.63 -14.66
CA PRO A 170 0.97 -19.74 -13.75
C PRO A 170 2.18 -19.47 -12.84
N GLY A 171 2.20 -20.12 -11.68
CA GLY A 171 3.33 -20.06 -10.76
C GLY A 171 4.65 -20.37 -11.47
N GLY A 172 5.69 -19.55 -11.23
CA GLY A 172 7.03 -19.73 -11.80
C GLY A 172 7.26 -19.10 -13.18
N THR A 173 6.27 -18.47 -13.79
CA THR A 173 6.39 -17.80 -15.12
C THR A 173 7.00 -16.39 -15.08
N GLY A 174 7.47 -15.95 -13.92
CA GLY A 174 8.06 -14.62 -13.76
C GLY A 174 7.06 -13.46 -13.68
N LYS A 175 5.79 -13.73 -13.34
CA LYS A 175 4.76 -12.68 -13.07
C LYS A 175 5.31 -11.57 -12.18
N THR A 176 5.76 -11.92 -10.98
CA THR A 176 6.28 -10.97 -9.98
C THR A 176 7.53 -10.23 -10.48
N PHE A 177 8.35 -10.86 -11.32
CA PHE A 177 9.49 -10.21 -11.96
C PHE A 177 9.01 -9.11 -12.92
N LEU A 178 8.07 -9.42 -13.81
CA LEU A 178 7.48 -8.46 -14.75
C LEU A 178 6.77 -7.30 -14.03
N LEU A 179 6.01 -7.61 -12.97
CA LEU A 179 5.34 -6.60 -12.14
C LEU A 179 6.34 -5.64 -11.49
N ASN A 180 7.42 -6.16 -10.91
CA ASN A 180 8.49 -5.35 -10.31
C ASN A 180 9.23 -4.49 -11.34
N LEU A 181 9.46 -5.01 -12.54
CA LEU A 181 10.11 -4.28 -13.62
C LEU A 181 9.23 -3.11 -14.10
N LEU A 182 7.92 -3.32 -14.29
CA LEU A 182 6.98 -2.25 -14.62
C LEU A 182 6.96 -1.17 -13.54
N LEU A 183 6.90 -1.56 -12.26
CA LEU A 183 6.98 -0.61 -11.14
C LEU A 183 8.28 0.21 -11.18
N ALA A 184 9.42 -0.44 -11.45
CA ALA A 184 10.71 0.22 -11.53
C ALA A 184 10.80 1.18 -12.73
N LYS A 185 10.31 0.79 -13.92
CA LYS A 185 10.29 1.64 -15.12
C LYS A 185 9.50 2.92 -14.88
N ILE A 186 8.29 2.83 -14.33
CA ILE A 186 7.47 4.03 -14.10
C ILE A 186 8.08 4.94 -13.03
N ARG A 187 8.66 4.37 -11.97
CA ARG A 187 9.32 5.14 -10.90
C ARG A 187 10.63 5.77 -11.34
N LYS A 188 11.39 5.13 -12.23
CA LYS A 188 12.58 5.70 -12.88
C LYS A 188 12.24 7.02 -13.57
N ASP A 189 11.08 7.09 -14.21
CA ASP A 189 10.59 8.30 -14.90
C ASP A 189 9.95 9.32 -13.94
N ARG A 190 10.15 9.16 -12.61
CA ARG A 190 9.60 10.00 -11.53
C ARG A 190 8.07 10.03 -11.47
N ASN A 191 7.41 9.05 -12.09
CA ASN A 191 5.97 8.89 -12.00
C ASN A 191 5.59 8.03 -10.79
N VAL A 192 4.40 8.27 -10.24
CA VAL A 192 3.89 7.50 -9.10
C VAL A 192 3.32 6.16 -9.58
N ALA A 193 3.92 5.06 -9.13
CA ALA A 193 3.44 3.70 -9.34
C ALA A 193 3.21 2.98 -8.01
N LEU A 194 1.99 2.47 -7.81
CA LEU A 194 1.57 1.81 -6.56
C LEU A 194 1.57 0.30 -6.73
N ALA A 195 2.06 -0.40 -5.71
CA ALA A 195 2.14 -1.84 -5.67
C ALA A 195 1.25 -2.37 -4.53
N VAL A 196 0.35 -3.28 -4.89
CA VAL A 196 -0.71 -3.77 -4.03
C VAL A 196 -0.78 -5.29 -4.14
N ALA A 197 -1.07 -5.98 -3.05
CA ALA A 197 -1.40 -7.40 -3.11
C ALA A 197 -2.52 -7.78 -2.14
N SER A 198 -3.23 -8.87 -2.43
CA SER A 198 -4.31 -9.35 -1.55
C SER A 198 -3.78 -9.95 -0.23
N SER A 199 -2.55 -10.49 -0.21
CA SER A 199 -1.91 -11.05 1.00
C SER A 199 -0.65 -10.26 1.39
N GLY A 200 -0.30 -10.29 2.68
CA GLY A 200 0.93 -9.65 3.18
C GLY A 200 2.20 -10.23 2.56
N ILE A 201 2.25 -11.55 2.39
CA ILE A 201 3.40 -12.25 1.79
C ILE A 201 3.55 -11.88 0.30
N ALA A 202 2.45 -11.78 -0.45
CA ALA A 202 2.55 -11.32 -1.84
C ALA A 202 2.97 -9.84 -1.92
N ALA A 203 2.54 -9.02 -0.97
CA ALA A 203 2.92 -7.61 -0.93
C ALA A 203 4.43 -7.43 -0.71
N THR A 204 5.09 -8.25 0.11
CA THR A 204 6.55 -8.16 0.34
C THR A 204 7.37 -8.50 -0.90
N LEU A 205 6.81 -9.27 -1.83
CA LEU A 205 7.48 -9.61 -3.10
C LEU A 205 7.42 -8.48 -4.13
N LEU A 206 6.57 -7.48 -3.91
CA LEU A 206 6.50 -6.29 -4.76
C LEU A 206 7.32 -5.16 -4.15
N SER A 207 8.06 -4.44 -5.00
CA SER A 207 8.85 -3.28 -4.60
C SER A 207 7.96 -2.18 -4.05
N GLY A 208 8.06 -1.90 -2.75
CA GLY A 208 7.17 -0.96 -2.07
C GLY A 208 5.71 -1.44 -2.00
N GLY A 209 5.49 -2.75 -2.05
CA GLY A 209 4.18 -3.37 -1.98
C GLY A 209 3.49 -3.16 -0.64
N ARG A 210 2.17 -3.02 -0.68
CA ARG A 210 1.30 -2.96 0.49
C ARG A 210 0.12 -3.91 0.30
N THR A 211 -0.52 -4.31 1.38
CA THR A 211 -1.77 -5.07 1.27
C THR A 211 -2.88 -4.18 0.70
N ALA A 212 -3.79 -4.76 -0.10
CA ALA A 212 -4.91 -4.05 -0.71
C ALA A 212 -5.83 -3.37 0.32
N LEU A 213 -5.92 -3.96 1.51
CA LEU A 213 -6.59 -3.37 2.67
C LEU A 213 -6.01 -1.97 3.05
N GLY A 214 -4.76 -1.69 2.70
CA GLY A 214 -4.13 -0.38 2.83
C GLY A 214 -4.81 0.75 2.04
N PHE A 215 -5.62 0.43 1.02
CA PHE A 215 -6.46 1.39 0.28
C PHE A 215 -7.74 1.80 1.04
N LYS A 216 -7.91 1.40 2.30
CA LYS A 216 -9.18 1.59 3.05
C LYS A 216 -10.37 1.03 2.27
N LEU A 217 -10.19 -0.13 1.64
CA LEU A 217 -11.28 -0.89 1.06
C LEU A 217 -12.26 -1.29 2.18
N PRO A 218 -13.58 -1.25 1.97
CA PRO A 218 -14.55 -1.68 2.98
C PRO A 218 -14.27 -3.11 3.41
N LEU A 219 -14.13 -3.34 4.72
CA LEU A 219 -13.84 -4.68 5.27
C LEU A 219 -15.00 -5.67 5.02
N ASN A 220 -16.22 -5.16 4.88
CA ASN A 220 -17.42 -5.95 4.60
C ASN A 220 -17.91 -5.74 3.16
N LEU A 221 -17.10 -6.20 2.19
CA LEU A 221 -17.50 -6.21 0.77
C LEU A 221 -18.77 -7.03 0.51
N ALA A 222 -19.12 -7.98 1.40
CA ALA A 222 -20.30 -8.85 1.25
C ALA A 222 -21.62 -8.18 1.66
N SER A 223 -21.62 -7.25 2.63
CA SER A 223 -22.86 -6.67 3.19
C SER A 223 -23.26 -5.32 2.58
N GLU A 224 -22.37 -4.66 1.84
CA GLU A 224 -22.66 -3.37 1.19
C GLU A 224 -22.91 -3.56 -0.31
N GLU A 225 -24.03 -3.04 -0.82
CA GLU A 225 -24.39 -3.09 -2.24
C GLU A 225 -23.43 -2.25 -3.12
N THR A 226 -22.86 -1.17 -2.55
CA THR A 226 -21.95 -0.24 -3.26
C THR A 226 -20.73 0.14 -2.41
N PRO A 227 -19.78 -0.76 -2.18
CA PRO A 227 -18.61 -0.49 -1.34
C PRO A 227 -17.76 0.67 -1.90
N MET A 228 -17.37 1.62 -1.05
CA MET A 228 -16.58 2.79 -1.43
C MET A 228 -15.27 2.84 -0.63
N CYS A 229 -14.15 3.13 -1.29
CA CYS A 229 -12.90 3.41 -0.56
C CYS A 229 -13.04 4.75 0.18
N ASN A 230 -12.81 4.77 1.49
CA ASN A 230 -12.91 6.01 2.27
C ASN A 230 -11.62 6.84 2.18
N ILE A 231 -11.36 7.38 0.97
CA ILE A 231 -10.22 8.26 0.67
C ILE A 231 -10.76 9.58 0.14
N SER A 232 -10.51 10.69 0.84
CA SER A 232 -10.88 12.02 0.35
C SER A 232 -9.82 12.57 -0.61
N LYS A 233 -10.23 13.38 -1.60
CA LYS A 233 -9.32 14.08 -2.53
C LYS A 233 -8.32 14.98 -1.82
N SER A 234 -8.74 15.61 -0.73
CA SER A 234 -7.91 16.51 0.08
C SER A 234 -6.92 15.79 1.01
N SER A 235 -7.02 14.46 1.14
CA SER A 235 -6.08 13.69 1.96
C SER A 235 -4.75 13.48 1.23
N ALA A 236 -3.68 13.26 1.99
CA ALA A 236 -2.37 12.89 1.42
C ALA A 236 -2.44 11.65 0.51
N ARG A 237 -3.28 10.65 0.86
CA ARG A 237 -3.53 9.48 0.00
C ARG A 237 -4.29 9.85 -1.28
N GLY A 238 -5.24 10.79 -1.20
CA GLY A 238 -5.93 11.33 -2.35
C GLY A 238 -4.97 12.04 -3.31
N ALA A 239 -4.09 12.91 -2.78
CA ALA A 239 -3.06 13.59 -3.56
C ALA A 239 -2.09 12.60 -4.24
N LEU A 240 -1.65 11.56 -3.53
CA LEU A 240 -0.83 10.47 -4.09
C LEU A 240 -1.55 9.75 -5.24
N LEU A 241 -2.83 9.43 -5.06
CA LEU A 241 -3.64 8.76 -6.08
C LEU A 241 -3.92 9.65 -7.29
N GLN A 242 -4.02 10.96 -7.12
CA GLN A 242 -4.14 11.91 -8.24
C GLN A 242 -2.91 11.90 -9.14
N GLN A 243 -1.72 11.74 -8.55
CA GLN A 243 -0.46 11.67 -9.30
C GLN A 243 -0.15 10.27 -9.84
N CYS A 244 -0.89 9.25 -9.39
CA CYS A 244 -0.66 7.86 -9.75
C CYS A 244 -0.91 7.60 -11.24
N LYS A 245 0.06 6.94 -11.89
CA LYS A 245 0.00 6.54 -13.30
C LYS A 245 -0.19 5.04 -13.50
N LEU A 246 0.33 4.24 -12.57
CA LEU A 246 0.24 2.78 -12.59
C LEU A 246 -0.13 2.23 -11.21
N ILE A 247 -1.11 1.34 -11.17
CA ILE A 247 -1.40 0.49 -10.00
C ILE A 247 -1.22 -0.96 -10.41
N VAL A 248 -0.35 -1.67 -9.71
CA VAL A 248 -0.21 -3.12 -9.81
C VAL A 248 -0.92 -3.77 -8.63
N TRP A 249 -1.79 -4.73 -8.90
CA TRP A 249 -2.48 -5.52 -7.88
C TRP A 249 -2.19 -7.01 -8.09
N ASP A 250 -1.30 -7.58 -7.28
CA ASP A 250 -0.96 -9.01 -7.32
C ASP A 250 -1.89 -9.87 -6.45
N GLU A 251 -2.04 -11.14 -6.82
CA GLU A 251 -3.00 -12.08 -6.22
C GLU A 251 -4.44 -11.54 -6.19
N CYS A 252 -4.85 -10.82 -7.24
CA CYS A 252 -6.18 -10.20 -7.31
C CYS A 252 -7.31 -11.23 -7.34
N THR A 253 -7.06 -12.48 -7.74
CA THR A 253 -8.04 -13.58 -7.76
C THR A 253 -8.48 -13.99 -6.34
N MET A 254 -7.68 -13.66 -5.32
CA MET A 254 -8.06 -13.80 -3.91
C MET A 254 -8.96 -12.66 -3.40
N SER A 255 -9.18 -11.62 -4.20
CA SER A 255 -10.02 -10.47 -3.84
C SER A 255 -11.42 -10.57 -4.45
N HIS A 256 -12.42 -10.12 -3.70
CA HIS A 256 -13.81 -10.11 -4.18
C HIS A 256 -13.99 -9.11 -5.32
N LYS A 257 -14.79 -9.43 -6.34
CA LYS A 257 -15.08 -8.54 -7.49
C LYS A 257 -15.44 -7.11 -7.07
N ARG A 258 -16.23 -6.97 -6.01
CA ARG A 258 -16.64 -5.68 -5.43
C ARG A 258 -15.46 -4.80 -5.00
N ALA A 259 -14.30 -5.36 -4.66
CA ALA A 259 -13.09 -4.59 -4.35
C ALA A 259 -12.56 -3.84 -5.58
N ILE A 260 -12.59 -4.48 -6.75
CA ILE A 260 -12.18 -3.87 -8.03
C ILE A 260 -13.17 -2.77 -8.42
N GLU A 261 -14.47 -3.00 -8.24
CA GLU A 261 -15.51 -1.99 -8.48
C GLU A 261 -15.40 -0.80 -7.52
N ALA A 262 -15.05 -1.04 -6.25
CA ALA A 262 -14.80 0.02 -5.28
C ALA A 262 -13.55 0.85 -5.64
N LEU A 263 -12.49 0.19 -6.10
CA LEU A 263 -11.29 0.86 -6.60
C LEU A 263 -11.59 1.74 -7.81
N ASP A 264 -12.36 1.24 -8.78
CA ASP A 264 -12.77 2.01 -9.97
C ASP A 264 -13.52 3.28 -9.57
N ARG A 265 -14.55 3.16 -8.71
CA ARG A 265 -15.31 4.33 -8.21
C ARG A 265 -14.42 5.33 -7.47
N CYS A 266 -13.51 4.83 -6.63
CA CYS A 266 -12.56 5.65 -5.90
C CYS A 266 -11.66 6.44 -6.86
N LEU A 267 -11.05 5.77 -7.84
CA LEU A 267 -10.16 6.43 -8.80
C LEU A 267 -10.91 7.43 -9.68
N GLN A 268 -12.13 7.10 -10.12
CA GLN A 268 -12.94 8.04 -10.89
C GLN A 268 -13.26 9.31 -10.11
N ASP A 269 -13.57 9.18 -8.81
CA ASP A 269 -13.78 10.33 -7.96
C ASP A 269 -12.46 11.09 -7.76
N ILE A 270 -11.40 10.44 -7.26
CA ILE A 270 -10.12 11.07 -6.97
C ILE A 270 -9.55 11.84 -8.18
N GLN A 271 -9.59 11.22 -9.37
CA GLN A 271 -9.10 11.81 -10.61
C GLN A 271 -10.08 12.79 -11.26
N SER A 272 -11.31 12.89 -10.74
CA SER A 272 -12.41 13.64 -11.37
C SER A 272 -12.59 13.27 -12.85
N ASN A 273 -12.43 11.98 -13.16
CA ASN A 273 -12.42 11.43 -14.51
C ASN A 273 -13.31 10.19 -14.57
N ARG A 274 -14.35 10.21 -15.41
CA ARG A 274 -15.33 9.12 -15.51
C ARG A 274 -14.87 7.94 -16.38
N LYS A 275 -13.67 7.99 -16.95
CA LYS A 275 -13.07 6.84 -17.64
C LYS A 275 -12.81 5.71 -16.63
N LEU A 276 -12.75 4.48 -17.15
CA LEU A 276 -12.38 3.30 -16.36
C LEU A 276 -11.10 3.56 -15.56
N MET A 277 -11.12 3.21 -14.28
CA MET A 277 -10.06 3.43 -13.29
C MET A 277 -9.60 4.89 -13.18
N GLY A 278 -10.48 5.86 -13.45
CA GLY A 278 -10.13 7.28 -13.43
C GLY A 278 -9.08 7.70 -14.46
N GLY A 279 -8.83 6.87 -15.49
CA GLY A 279 -7.75 7.08 -16.45
C GLY A 279 -6.37 6.63 -15.97
N VAL A 280 -6.27 5.94 -14.82
CA VAL A 280 -5.05 5.28 -14.35
C VAL A 280 -4.90 3.94 -15.04
N VAL A 281 -3.66 3.49 -15.29
CA VAL A 281 -3.41 2.12 -15.73
C VAL A 281 -3.40 1.20 -14.51
N VAL A 282 -4.26 0.18 -14.51
CA VAL A 282 -4.36 -0.84 -13.47
C VAL A 282 -4.03 -2.19 -14.06
N LEU A 283 -3.01 -2.84 -13.52
CA LEU A 283 -2.58 -4.18 -13.89
C LEU A 283 -2.87 -5.15 -12.74
N LEU A 284 -3.84 -6.04 -12.97
CA LEU A 284 -4.24 -7.10 -12.05
C LEU A 284 -3.44 -8.37 -12.38
N GLY A 285 -2.72 -8.92 -11.41
CA GLY A 285 -1.99 -10.18 -11.52
C GLY A 285 -2.67 -11.29 -10.71
N GLY A 286 -2.76 -12.49 -11.27
CA GLY A 286 -3.40 -13.63 -10.60
C GLY A 286 -3.11 -14.96 -11.28
N PHE A 287 -3.48 -16.02 -10.57
CA PHE A 287 -3.67 -17.38 -11.07
C PHE A 287 -5.15 -17.75 -10.89
#